data_AF-A0A7T6VP35-F1
#
_entry.id   AF-A0A7T6VP35-F1
#
_cell.length_a   1.000
_cell.length_b   1.000
_cell.length_c   1.000
_cell.angle_alpha   90.00
_cell.angle_beta   90.00
_cell.angle_gamma   90.00
#
_symmetry.space_group_name_H-M   'P 1'
#
loop_
_entity.id
_entity.type
_entity.pdbx_description
1 polymer ?
#
loop_
_entity_poly.entity_id
_entity_poly.type
_entity_poly.pdbx_seq_one_letter_code
_entity_poly.pdbx_strand_id
1 'polypeptide(L)'
;MGDEELKYKDVNINIVPKIDIIKNKSSDIKWSEEKKKNENIIDMMYSPEKNFYMKLDNTNLYLYSIVNDEPLVTIKLPEGNKNLIKIEWIVGNNADLWKEYFIKAGGERIQI
;
A
#
# COMPACT_ATOMS: atom_id res chain seq x y z
N MET A 1 29.75 -27.87 -40.17
CA MET A 1 29.77 -28.57 -38.87
C MET A 1 30.54 -27.70 -37.91
N GLY A 2 29.87 -27.21 -36.88
CA GLY A 2 30.45 -26.29 -35.90
C GLY A 2 29.34 -25.75 -35.02
N ASP A 3 28.68 -26.66 -34.30
CA ASP A 3 27.67 -26.31 -33.30
C ASP A 3 28.39 -25.56 -32.17
N GLU A 4 28.08 -24.28 -32.00
CA GLU A 4 28.50 -23.52 -30.82
C GLU A 4 27.78 -24.11 -29.60
N GLU A 5 28.48 -24.97 -28.87
CA GLU A 5 28.02 -25.50 -27.58
C GLU A 5 27.67 -24.33 -26.66
N LEU A 6 26.37 -24.11 -26.46
CA LEU A 6 25.84 -23.32 -25.36
C LEU A 6 26.39 -23.91 -24.07
N LYS A 7 27.44 -23.31 -23.52
CA LYS A 7 28.00 -23.67 -22.21
C LYS A 7 26.94 -23.39 -21.15
N TYR A 8 26.16 -24.42 -20.82
CA TYR A 8 25.34 -24.45 -19.63
C TYR A 8 26.27 -24.27 -18.43
N LYS A 9 26.20 -23.10 -17.81
CA LYS A 9 26.96 -22.77 -16.61
C LYS A 9 26.19 -23.33 -15.43
N ASP A 10 26.73 -24.35 -14.79
CA ASP A 10 26.15 -24.91 -13.57
C ASP A 10 26.10 -23.81 -12.49
N VAL A 11 24.88 -23.33 -12.20
CA VAL A 11 24.65 -22.38 -11.10
C VAL A 11 24.47 -23.22 -9.85
N ASN A 12 25.41 -23.11 -8.92
CA ASN A 12 25.31 -23.77 -7.63
C ASN A 12 24.14 -23.16 -6.82
N ILE A 13 23.01 -23.85 -6.79
CA ILE A 13 21.80 -23.46 -6.04
C ILE A 13 21.99 -23.55 -4.51
N ASN A 14 23.10 -24.09 -4.01
CA ASN A 14 23.43 -24.13 -2.58
C ASN A 14 24.05 -22.83 -2.07
N ILE A 15 24.11 -21.77 -2.87
CA ILE A 15 24.43 -20.44 -2.37
C ILE A 15 23.23 -19.98 -1.54
N VAL A 16 23.30 -20.21 -0.23
CA VAL A 16 22.43 -19.50 0.74
C VAL A 16 22.64 -18.01 0.46
N PRO A 17 21.60 -17.27 0.02
CA PRO A 17 21.74 -15.85 -0.22
C PRO A 17 22.27 -15.22 1.05
N LYS A 18 23.38 -14.47 0.97
CA LYS A 18 23.78 -13.64 2.10
C LYS A 18 22.57 -12.78 2.43
N ILE A 19 22.13 -12.79 3.69
CA ILE A 19 20.95 -12.04 4.19
C ILE A 19 20.96 -10.57 3.72
N ASP A 20 22.15 -10.04 3.47
CA ASP A 20 22.37 -8.67 3.04
C ASP A 20 21.99 -8.39 1.56
N ILE A 21 21.83 -9.43 0.72
CA ILE A 21 21.28 -9.30 -0.64
C ILE A 21 19.75 -9.09 -0.60
N ILE A 22 19.09 -9.56 0.48
CA ILE A 22 17.64 -9.45 0.69
C ILE A 22 17.34 -8.37 1.74
N LYS A 23 18.02 -7.23 1.66
CA LYS A 23 17.63 -6.02 2.40
C LYS A 23 17.26 -4.93 1.43
N ASN A 24 16.10 -5.09 0.78
CA ASN A 24 15.27 -3.92 0.58
C ASN A 24 14.86 -3.49 1.99
N LYS A 25 15.59 -2.53 2.57
CA LYS A 25 15.10 -1.79 3.74
C LYS A 25 13.84 -1.07 3.24
N SER A 26 12.69 -1.73 3.33
CA SER A 26 11.43 -1.06 3.12
C SER A 26 11.35 0.05 4.17
N SER A 27 11.15 1.29 3.72
CA SER A 27 10.74 2.40 4.59
C SER A 27 9.31 2.23 5.10
N ASP A 28 8.70 1.07 4.79
CA ASP A 28 7.39 0.65 5.26
C ASP A 28 7.38 0.59 6.80
N ILE A 29 6.84 1.63 7.40
CA ILE A 29 6.34 1.67 8.77
C ILE A 29 5.30 0.55 8.93
N LYS A 30 5.45 -0.30 9.95
CA LYS A 30 4.51 -1.39 10.19
C LYS A 30 3.25 -0.88 10.87
N TRP A 31 2.09 -1.43 10.49
CA TRP A 31 0.81 -1.14 11.16
C TRP A 31 0.90 -1.34 12.68
N SER A 32 1.59 -2.39 13.14
CA SER A 32 1.77 -2.65 14.58
C SER A 32 2.62 -1.62 15.30
N GLU A 33 3.55 -0.96 14.61
CA GLU A 33 4.36 0.12 15.16
C GLU A 33 3.52 1.40 15.27
N GLU A 34 2.69 1.70 14.26
CA GLU A 34 1.79 2.84 14.31
C GLU A 34 0.65 2.67 15.32
N LYS A 35 0.06 1.47 15.42
CA LYS A 35 -0.98 1.17 16.41
C LYS A 35 -0.49 1.33 17.85
N LYS A 36 0.81 1.11 18.10
CA LYS A 36 1.44 1.37 19.41
C LYS A 36 1.62 2.86 19.70
N LYS A 37 1.80 3.70 18.67
CA LYS A 37 1.93 5.16 18.82
C LYS A 37 0.57 5.84 18.95
N ASN A 38 -0.42 5.35 18.21
CA ASN A 38 -1.77 5.89 18.21
C ASN A 38 -2.80 4.74 18.21
N GLU A 39 -3.39 4.52 19.38
CA GLU A 39 -4.38 3.47 19.59
C GLU A 39 -5.68 3.71 18.80
N ASN A 40 -5.93 4.94 18.33
CA ASN A 40 -7.13 5.28 17.56
C ASN A 40 -7.04 4.88 16.08
N ILE A 41 -5.86 4.48 15.58
CA ILE A 41 -5.71 4.01 14.20
C ILE A 41 -6.48 2.69 14.06
N ILE A 42 -7.49 2.67 13.22
CA ILE A 42 -8.27 1.47 12.88
C ILE A 42 -7.48 0.63 11.88
N ASP A 43 -7.02 1.25 10.80
CA ASP A 43 -6.32 0.55 9.72
C ASP A 43 -5.26 1.44 9.06
N MET A 44 -4.29 0.80 8.41
CA MET A 44 -3.23 1.47 7.67
C MET A 44 -2.80 0.62 6.49
N MET A 45 -2.62 1.26 5.33
CA MET A 45 -2.17 0.54 4.15
C MET A 45 -1.35 1.39 3.19
N TYR A 46 -0.32 0.77 2.62
CA TYR A 46 0.51 1.36 1.58
C TYR A 46 -0.19 1.34 0.24
N SER A 47 0.00 2.39 -0.55
CA SER A 47 -0.29 2.36 -1.99
C SER A 47 0.37 1.16 -2.66
N PRO A 48 -0.21 0.61 -3.75
CA PRO A 48 0.38 -0.51 -4.48
C PRO A 48 1.83 -0.25 -4.92
N GLU A 49 2.11 0.99 -5.35
CA GLU A 49 3.45 1.43 -5.78
C GLU A 49 4.37 1.85 -4.62
N LYS A 50 3.88 1.83 -3.37
CA LYS A 50 4.61 2.23 -2.16
C LYS A 50 5.26 3.61 -2.26
N ASN A 51 4.54 4.58 -2.81
CA ASN A 51 4.94 5.99 -2.84
C ASN A 51 4.24 6.83 -1.75
N PHE A 52 3.07 6.39 -1.29
CA PHE A 52 2.34 6.96 -0.16
C PHE A 52 1.65 5.87 0.67
N TYR A 53 1.18 6.21 1.87
CA TYR A 53 0.37 5.33 2.71
C TYR A 53 -0.85 6.07 3.26
N MET A 54 -1.86 5.30 3.67
CA MET A 54 -3.08 5.84 4.29
C MET A 54 -3.24 5.33 5.70
N LYS A 55 -3.73 6.18 6.60
CA LYS A 55 -4.14 5.85 7.97
C LYS A 55 -5.60 6.19 8.16
N LEU A 56 -6.36 5.30 8.77
CA LEU A 56 -7.77 5.51 9.12
C LEU A 56 -7.89 5.56 10.64
N ASP A 57 -8.53 6.60 11.17
CA ASP A 57 -9.05 6.61 12.53
C ASP A 57 -10.59 6.73 12.52
N ASN A 58 -11.21 6.90 13.69
CA ASN A 58 -12.66 6.98 13.83
C ASN A 58 -13.31 8.20 13.15
N THR A 59 -12.51 9.21 12.79
CA THR A 59 -12.96 10.55 12.39
C THR A 59 -12.34 11.03 11.09
N ASN A 60 -11.19 10.49 10.70
CA ASN A 60 -10.41 10.96 9.57
C ASN A 60 -9.75 9.81 8.81
N LEU A 61 -9.60 10.03 7.52
CA LEU A 61 -8.73 9.29 6.63
C LEU A 61 -7.57 10.19 6.22
N TYR A 62 -6.36 9.79 6.56
CA TYR A 62 -5.15 10.54 6.29
C TYR A 62 -4.37 9.89 5.14
N LEU A 63 -3.84 10.71 4.24
CA LEU A 63 -2.88 10.35 3.22
C LEU A 63 -1.51 10.88 3.63
N TYR A 64 -0.49 10.04 3.67
CA TYR A 64 0.86 10.42 4.08
C TYR A 64 1.88 10.11 2.98
N SER A 65 2.88 10.97 2.86
CA SER A 65 4.07 10.67 2.08
C SER A 65 4.98 9.71 2.84
N ILE A 66 5.55 8.72 2.15
CA ILE A 66 6.54 7.80 2.74
C ILE A 66 7.90 8.49 2.95
N VAL A 67 8.19 9.56 2.22
CA VAL A 67 9.50 10.22 2.25
C VAL A 67 9.66 11.14 3.46
N ASN A 68 8.59 11.87 3.80
CA ASN A 68 8.62 12.96 4.78
C ASN A 68 7.71 12.73 6.00
N ASP A 69 6.95 11.63 6.04
CA ASP A 69 6.03 11.27 7.14
C ASP A 69 5.01 12.37 7.51
N GLU A 70 4.73 13.24 6.55
CA GLU A 70 3.77 14.34 6.69
C GLU A 70 2.42 13.98 6.05
N PRO A 71 1.29 14.39 6.66
CA PRO A 71 -0.01 14.21 6.06
C PRO A 71 -0.14 15.11 4.83
N LEU A 72 -0.22 14.50 3.66
CA LEU A 72 -0.50 15.14 2.38
C LEU A 72 -1.94 15.63 2.33
N VAL A 73 -2.87 14.82 2.84
CA VAL A 73 -4.31 15.09 2.78
C VAL A 73 -4.97 14.52 4.02
N THR A 74 -5.98 15.23 4.53
CA THR A 74 -6.88 14.71 5.57
C THR A 74 -8.31 14.84 5.09
N ILE A 75 -9.00 13.70 5.04
CA ILE A 75 -10.42 13.62 4.68
C ILE A 75 -11.19 13.35 5.96
N LYS A 76 -12.02 14.32 6.38
CA LYS A 76 -12.94 14.12 7.49
C LYS A 76 -14.02 13.13 7.09
N LEU A 77 -14.26 12.16 7.95
CA LEU A 77 -15.28 11.17 7.76
C LEU A 77 -16.65 11.72 8.19
N PRO A 78 -17.75 11.31 7.52
CA PRO A 78 -19.08 11.71 7.94
C PRO A 78 -19.37 11.22 9.36
N GLU A 79 -19.93 12.10 10.20
CA GLU A 79 -20.38 11.75 11.54
C GLU A 79 -21.57 10.76 11.47
N GLY A 80 -21.53 9.66 12.23
CA GLY A 80 -22.66 8.71 12.32
C GLY A 80 -22.29 7.26 12.67
N ASN A 81 -23.29 6.38 12.72
CA ASN A 81 -23.22 4.98 13.19
C ASN A 81 -22.49 3.99 12.26
N LYS A 82 -21.70 4.46 11.28
CA LYS A 82 -20.98 3.56 10.37
C LYS A 82 -19.57 3.32 10.91
N ASN A 83 -19.34 2.14 11.48
CA ASN A 83 -18.02 1.69 11.87
C ASN A 83 -17.20 1.39 10.61
N LEU A 84 -16.24 2.26 10.30
CA LEU A 84 -15.22 1.94 9.31
C LEU A 84 -14.22 0.98 9.96
N ILE A 85 -13.87 -0.09 9.24
CA ILE A 85 -13.05 -1.17 9.79
C ILE A 85 -11.77 -1.39 8.98
N LYS A 86 -11.70 -0.89 7.74
CA LYS A 86 -10.64 -1.22 6.80
C LYS A 86 -10.51 -0.22 5.66
N ILE A 87 -9.29 -0.06 5.15
CA ILE A 87 -8.94 0.56 3.88
C ILE A 87 -8.52 -0.57 2.92
N GLU A 88 -8.95 -0.50 1.65
CA GLU A 88 -8.53 -1.46 0.63
C GLU A 88 -8.23 -0.78 -0.71
N TRP A 89 -7.16 -1.21 -1.36
CA TRP A 89 -6.74 -0.77 -2.68
C TRP A 89 -7.26 -1.78 -3.66
N ILE A 90 -8.03 -1.26 -4.61
CA ILE A 90 -8.55 -2.08 -5.68
C ILE A 90 -7.68 -1.79 -6.90
N VAL A 91 -7.15 -2.85 -7.51
CA VAL A 91 -6.25 -2.76 -8.67
C VAL A 91 -6.85 -3.52 -9.86
N GLY A 92 -6.41 -3.16 -11.06
CA GLY A 92 -6.85 -3.77 -12.32
C GLY A 92 -8.34 -3.59 -12.59
N ASN A 93 -8.96 -4.56 -13.28
CA ASN A 93 -10.35 -4.47 -13.76
C ASN A 93 -11.38 -4.22 -12.63
N ASN A 94 -11.08 -4.63 -11.40
CA ASN A 94 -11.95 -4.35 -10.26
C ASN A 94 -11.99 -2.85 -9.95
N ALA A 95 -10.89 -2.13 -10.13
CA ALA A 95 -10.85 -0.68 -9.89
C ALA A 95 -11.79 0.05 -10.86
N ASP A 96 -11.82 -0.36 -12.12
CA ASP A 96 -12.70 0.21 -13.15
C ASP A 96 -14.18 -0.03 -12.82
N LEU A 97 -14.52 -1.27 -12.42
CA LEU A 97 -15.88 -1.61 -11.99
C LEU A 97 -16.32 -0.74 -10.80
N TRP A 98 -15.49 -0.65 -9.76
CA TRP A 98 -15.81 0.15 -8.57
C TRP A 98 -15.96 1.63 -8.89
N LYS A 99 -15.13 2.17 -9.79
CA LYS A 99 -15.25 3.54 -10.27
C LYS A 99 -16.60 3.78 -10.96
N GLU A 100 -17.01 2.89 -11.85
CA GLU A 100 -18.32 3.00 -12.50
C GLU A 100 -19.48 2.93 -11.51
N TYR A 101 -19.44 1.98 -10.57
CA TYR A 101 -20.46 1.84 -9.52
C TYR A 101 -20.55 3.10 -8.67
N PHE A 102 -19.40 3.67 -8.28
CA PHE A 102 -19.35 4.86 -7.45
C PHE A 102 -19.94 6.07 -8.18
N ILE A 103 -19.60 6.28 -9.46
CA ILE A 103 -20.17 7.37 -10.28
C ILE A 103 -21.68 7.18 -10.45
N LYS A 104 -22.14 5.97 -10.76
CA LYS A 104 -23.57 5.65 -10.93
C LYS A 104 -24.38 5.88 -9.64
N ALA A 105 -23.76 5.70 -8.48
CA ALA A 105 -24.36 5.95 -7.17
C ALA A 105 -24.38 7.44 -6.77
N GLY A 106 -23.96 8.36 -7.64
CA GLY A 106 -23.87 9.79 -7.34
C GLY A 106 -22.62 10.18 -6.56
N GLY A 107 -21.57 9.35 -6.60
CA GLY A 107 -20.31 9.63 -5.94
C GLY A 107 -19.61 10.87 -6.51
N GLU A 108 -19.12 11.72 -5.61
CA GLU A 108 -18.42 12.96 -5.97
C GLU A 108 -16.91 12.74 -6.06
N ARG A 109 -16.28 13.41 -7.03
CA ARG A 109 -14.83 13.43 -7.13
C ARG A 109 -14.28 14.45 -6.15
N ILE A 110 -13.51 13.98 -5.18
CA ILE A 110 -12.72 14.87 -4.32
C ILE A 110 -11.57 15.43 -5.16
N GLN A 111 -11.54 16.75 -5.34
CA GLN A 111 -10.35 17.45 -5.86
C GLN A 111 -9.37 17.62 -4.70
N ILE A 112 -8.14 17.18 -4.93
CA ILE A 112 -7.01 17.25 -4.00
C ILE A 112 -6.00 18.21 -4.61
#